data_AF-A0AAV6DPW3-F1
#
_entry.id   AF-A0AAV6DPW3-F1
#
_cell.length_a   1.000
_cell.length_b   1.000
_cell.length_c   1.000
_cell.angle_alpha   90.00
_cell.angle_beta   90.00
_cell.angle_gamma   90.00
#
_symmetry.space_group_name_H-M   'P 1'
#
loop_
_entity.id
_entity.type
_entity.pdbx_description
1 polymer ?
#
loop_
_entity_poly.entity_id
_entity_poly.type
_entity_poly.pdbx_seq_one_letter_code
_entity_poly.pdbx_strand_id
1 'polypeptide(L)'
;MLAARRRFDFDRDTFAFANQLVWEYRFDEATGASTVRRRVPPPDYALRCFVLVRAVRLFFQHARFDPGAERVDDATYRRLVREVLRRNPRRPSEPAERVVIPGFVGLREMSVAREGLLKAACGGAWRSYVQRSHWHILVPVSRSHQHRTALRLLEEVRDGGASIVHLLRFPSLAINHGMVIFEGARTPDGARFLAYDPNQPERPARLTYDRGRRTFSMPFTGYWRGGDLNVFEIFRRWYL
;
A
#
# COMPACT_ATOMS: atom_id res chain seq x y z
N MET A 1 -12.89 -29.75 4.39
CA MET A 1 -12.18 -28.70 5.17
C MET A 1 -11.99 -27.49 4.27
N LEU A 2 -12.69 -26.38 4.55
CA LEU A 2 -12.40 -25.10 3.89
C LEU A 2 -11.01 -24.65 4.36
N ALA A 3 -10.03 -24.59 3.46
CA ALA A 3 -8.70 -24.08 3.78
C ALA A 3 -8.84 -22.67 4.36
N ALA A 4 -8.28 -22.45 5.55
CA ALA A 4 -8.29 -21.14 6.18
C ALA A 4 -7.65 -20.11 5.23
N ARG A 5 -8.37 -19.02 4.98
CA ARG A 5 -7.94 -17.97 4.05
C ARG A 5 -6.69 -17.30 4.63
N ARG A 6 -5.58 -17.33 3.89
CA ARG A 6 -4.30 -16.71 4.28
C ARG A 6 -4.50 -15.23 4.65
N ARG A 7 -4.03 -14.82 5.82
CA ARG A 7 -3.95 -13.40 6.24
C ARG A 7 -2.71 -12.73 5.66
N PHE A 8 -2.80 -11.43 5.43
CA PHE A 8 -1.65 -10.61 5.04
C PHE A 8 -0.70 -10.46 6.23
N ASP A 9 0.60 -10.65 5.98
CA ASP A 9 1.65 -10.54 6.98
C ASP A 9 2.65 -9.46 6.57
N PHE A 10 2.81 -8.44 7.40
CA PHE A 10 3.69 -7.31 7.10
C PHE A 10 5.15 -7.74 6.84
N ASP A 11 5.70 -8.63 7.66
CA ASP A 11 7.10 -9.05 7.58
C ASP A 11 7.36 -10.02 6.42
N ARG A 12 6.30 -10.48 5.74
CA ARG A 12 6.39 -11.41 4.62
C ARG A 12 5.91 -10.83 3.29
N ASP A 13 4.81 -10.08 3.29
CA ASP A 13 4.05 -9.70 2.08
C ASP A 13 4.36 -8.29 1.55
N THR A 14 5.30 -7.58 2.16
CA THR A 14 5.65 -6.19 1.80
C THR A 14 6.98 -6.10 1.05
N PHE A 15 7.25 -4.98 0.37
CA PHE A 15 8.62 -4.67 -0.04
C PHE A 15 9.39 -4.10 1.15
N ALA A 16 10.67 -4.46 1.26
CA ALA A 16 11.60 -3.93 2.26
C ALA A 16 12.23 -2.59 1.83
N PHE A 17 12.32 -2.31 0.53
CA PHE A 17 12.89 -1.07 0.01
C PHE A 17 11.86 0.06 -0.07
N ALA A 18 12.32 1.29 0.11
CA ALA A 18 11.46 2.46 0.13
C ALA A 18 11.17 3.02 -1.28
N ASN A 19 9.93 3.47 -1.48
CA ASN A 19 9.61 4.54 -2.41
C ASN A 19 10.11 5.85 -1.80
N GLN A 20 11.30 6.26 -2.18
CA GLN A 20 11.93 7.46 -1.66
C GLN A 20 11.15 8.73 -2.04
N LEU A 21 11.41 9.80 -1.30
CA LEU A 21 10.77 11.09 -1.49
C LEU A 21 11.65 11.99 -2.37
N VAL A 22 11.03 12.69 -3.32
CA VAL A 22 11.68 13.74 -4.12
C VAL A 22 11.89 15.01 -3.31
N TRP A 23 11.05 15.23 -2.31
CA TRP A 23 11.07 16.38 -1.42
C TRP A 23 11.44 15.95 0.00
N GLU A 24 12.23 16.76 0.66
CA GLU A 24 12.44 16.71 2.10
C GLU A 24 11.50 17.70 2.76
N TYR A 25 10.76 17.24 3.75
CA TYR A 25 9.77 18.03 4.48
C TYR A 25 10.33 18.36 5.86
N ARG A 26 10.28 19.63 6.25
CA ARG A 26 10.53 20.06 7.62
C ARG A 26 9.29 20.76 8.14
N PHE A 27 8.84 20.30 9.29
CA PHE A 27 7.70 20.85 9.99
C PHE A 27 8.22 21.49 11.27
N ASP A 28 8.06 22.80 11.38
CA ASP A 28 8.36 23.55 12.60
C ASP A 28 7.10 23.57 13.47
N GLU A 29 7.20 23.00 14.66
CA GLU A 29 6.11 22.92 15.63
C GLU A 29 5.89 24.26 16.36
N ALA A 30 6.96 25.04 16.58
CA ALA A 30 6.87 26.31 17.31
C ALA A 30 6.24 27.41 16.46
N THR A 31 6.56 27.46 15.17
CA THR A 31 6.06 28.51 14.26
C THR A 31 4.87 28.05 13.42
N GLY A 32 4.58 26.75 13.38
CA GLY A 32 3.60 26.17 12.47
C GLY A 32 4.07 26.16 10.99
N ALA A 33 5.27 26.63 10.69
CA ALA A 33 5.78 26.73 9.32
C ALA A 33 6.11 25.34 8.74
N SER A 34 5.81 25.14 7.46
CA SER A 34 6.24 23.96 6.70
C SER A 34 7.19 24.40 5.61
N THR A 35 8.41 23.85 5.59
CA THR A 35 9.34 24.06 4.49
C THR A 35 9.54 22.75 3.73
N VAL A 36 9.60 22.87 2.41
CA VAL A 36 9.89 21.77 1.51
C VAL A 36 11.11 22.15 0.67
N ARG A 37 12.06 21.24 0.58
CA ARG A 37 13.21 21.41 -0.32
C ARG A 37 13.41 20.17 -1.16
N ARG A 38 13.90 20.36 -2.38
CA ARG A 38 14.18 19.23 -3.26
C ARG A 38 15.34 18.43 -2.66
N ARG A 39 15.19 17.11 -2.62
CA ARG A 39 16.23 16.21 -2.11
C ARG A 39 17.46 16.24 -3.02
N VAL A 40 18.64 16.32 -2.42
CA VAL A 40 19.95 16.25 -3.10
C VAL A 40 20.86 15.29 -2.32
N PRO A 41 21.38 14.21 -2.95
CA PRO A 41 21.16 13.80 -4.34
C PRO A 41 19.69 13.38 -4.60
N PRO A 42 19.23 13.42 -5.86
CA PRO A 42 17.89 12.96 -6.19
C PRO A 42 17.72 11.47 -5.84
N PRO A 43 16.52 11.03 -5.46
CA PRO A 43 16.27 9.63 -5.14
C PRO A 43 16.35 8.73 -6.38
N ASP A 44 16.90 7.52 -6.21
CA ASP A 44 17.00 6.51 -7.27
C ASP A 44 15.66 5.84 -7.57
N TYR A 45 14.75 5.80 -6.59
CA TYR A 45 13.45 5.16 -6.72
C TYR A 45 12.34 5.90 -5.97
N ALA A 46 11.62 6.78 -6.68
CA ALA A 46 10.58 7.64 -6.12
C ALA A 46 9.32 7.71 -7.01
N LEU A 47 8.25 8.33 -6.48
CA LEU A 47 6.97 8.62 -7.16
C LEU A 47 6.18 7.37 -7.60
N ARG A 48 6.32 6.27 -6.85
CA ARG A 48 5.81 4.93 -7.21
C ARG A 48 4.94 4.30 -6.13
N CYS A 49 4.45 5.08 -5.17
CA CYS A 49 3.59 4.54 -4.09
C CYS A 49 2.42 3.70 -4.63
N PHE A 50 1.65 4.20 -5.61
CA PHE A 50 0.55 3.45 -6.24
C PHE A 50 0.99 2.21 -7.00
N VAL A 51 2.18 2.24 -7.62
CA VAL A 51 2.77 1.08 -8.29
C VAL A 51 3.13 0.01 -7.27
N LEU A 52 3.76 0.39 -6.16
CA LEU A 52 4.20 -0.55 -5.12
C LEU A 52 3.02 -1.16 -4.37
N VAL A 53 2.03 -0.37 -3.94
CA VAL A 53 0.85 -0.93 -3.24
C VAL A 53 0.03 -1.87 -4.13
N ARG A 54 -0.05 -1.57 -5.44
CA ARG A 54 -0.65 -2.50 -6.41
C ARG A 54 0.17 -3.77 -6.52
N ALA A 55 1.49 -3.67 -6.63
CA ALA A 55 2.37 -4.84 -6.73
C ALA A 55 2.29 -5.71 -5.47
N VAL A 56 2.33 -5.13 -4.27
CA VAL A 56 2.14 -5.85 -2.98
C VAL A 56 0.84 -6.64 -2.98
N ARG A 57 -0.29 -6.02 -3.35
CA ARG A 57 -1.58 -6.73 -3.45
C ARG A 57 -1.53 -7.88 -4.45
N LEU A 58 -0.86 -7.69 -5.61
CA LEU A 58 -0.75 -8.74 -6.62
C LEU A 58 0.09 -9.92 -6.14
N PHE A 59 1.23 -9.68 -5.48
CA PHE A 59 2.02 -10.75 -4.88
C PHE A 59 1.22 -11.50 -3.82
N PHE A 60 0.54 -10.78 -2.92
CA PHE A 60 -0.29 -11.40 -1.90
C PHE A 60 -1.40 -12.30 -2.48
N GLN A 61 -2.03 -11.86 -3.58
CA GLN A 61 -3.17 -12.53 -4.20
C GLN A 61 -2.81 -13.63 -5.20
N HIS A 62 -1.63 -13.54 -5.83
CA HIS A 62 -1.29 -14.36 -7.01
C HIS A 62 0.04 -15.10 -6.90
N ALA A 63 0.88 -14.81 -5.90
CA ALA A 63 2.11 -15.55 -5.71
C ALA A 63 1.96 -16.60 -4.60
N ARG A 64 2.68 -17.71 -4.75
CA ARG A 64 2.94 -18.68 -3.69
C ARG A 64 4.45 -18.81 -3.55
N PHE A 65 4.98 -18.36 -2.42
CA PHE A 65 6.40 -18.49 -2.11
C PHE A 65 6.71 -19.89 -1.60
N ASP A 66 7.73 -20.52 -2.17
CA ASP A 66 8.20 -21.87 -1.82
C ASP A 66 9.67 -21.80 -1.37
N PRO A 67 9.94 -21.68 -0.06
CA PRO A 67 11.30 -21.54 0.45
C PRO A 67 12.12 -22.84 0.33
N GLY A 68 11.49 -23.99 0.14
CA GLY A 68 12.17 -25.28 0.00
C GLY A 68 12.64 -25.56 -1.42
N ALA A 69 12.10 -24.86 -2.42
CA ALA A 69 12.51 -24.98 -3.81
C ALA A 69 13.86 -24.29 -4.08
N GLU A 70 14.62 -24.85 -5.03
CA GLU A 70 15.90 -24.29 -5.44
C GLU A 70 15.75 -22.89 -6.06
N ARG A 71 16.66 -21.98 -5.71
CA ARG A 71 16.69 -20.64 -6.29
C ARG A 71 17.04 -20.72 -7.77
N VAL A 72 16.26 -20.00 -8.58
CA VAL A 72 16.45 -19.94 -10.03
C VAL A 72 17.23 -18.69 -10.45
N ASP A 73 17.56 -18.60 -11.75
CA ASP A 73 18.25 -17.44 -12.31
C ASP A 73 17.36 -16.17 -12.38
N ASP A 74 18.00 -15.02 -12.59
CA ASP A 74 17.32 -13.73 -12.68
C ASP A 74 16.37 -13.63 -13.88
N ALA A 75 16.67 -14.33 -14.97
CA ALA A 75 15.80 -14.37 -16.15
C ALA A 75 14.45 -15.03 -15.81
N THR A 76 14.49 -16.12 -15.06
CA THR A 76 13.33 -16.84 -14.57
C THR A 76 12.56 -16.03 -13.53
N TYR A 77 13.23 -15.46 -12.52
CA TYR A 77 12.54 -14.58 -11.57
C TYR A 77 11.85 -13.41 -12.26
N ARG A 78 12.49 -12.79 -13.26
CA ARG A 78 11.89 -11.71 -14.04
C ARG A 78 10.63 -12.17 -14.77
N ARG A 79 10.60 -13.39 -15.31
CA ARG A 79 9.40 -13.98 -15.94
C ARG A 79 8.27 -14.16 -14.92
N LEU A 80 8.57 -14.79 -13.78
CA LEU A 80 7.60 -15.06 -12.72
C LEU A 80 7.02 -13.76 -12.13
N VAL A 81 7.87 -12.78 -11.82
CA VAL A 81 7.43 -11.46 -11.33
C VAL A 81 6.53 -10.77 -12.34
N ARG A 82 6.88 -10.78 -13.63
CA ARG A 82 6.03 -10.20 -14.67
C ARG A 82 4.68 -10.91 -14.77
N GLU A 83 4.67 -12.24 -14.61
CA GLU A 83 3.44 -13.02 -14.60
C GLU A 83 2.51 -12.57 -13.47
N VAL A 84 3.03 -12.42 -12.24
CA VAL A 84 2.28 -11.89 -11.09
C VAL A 84 1.76 -10.48 -11.38
N LEU A 85 2.62 -9.58 -11.87
CA LEU A 85 2.27 -8.17 -12.09
C LEU A 85 1.23 -7.93 -13.20
N ARG A 86 1.08 -8.89 -14.13
CA ARG A 86 0.07 -8.90 -15.20
C ARG A 86 -1.32 -9.33 -14.72
N ARG A 87 -1.43 -9.98 -13.55
CA ARG A 87 -2.73 -10.42 -13.02
C ARG A 87 -3.62 -9.23 -12.61
N ASN A 88 -4.88 -9.53 -12.34
CA ASN A 88 -5.90 -8.53 -12.00
C ASN A 88 -5.96 -8.31 -10.47
N PRO A 89 -5.64 -7.11 -9.95
CA PRO A 89 -5.62 -6.84 -8.51
C PRO A 89 -6.99 -6.92 -7.83
N ARG A 90 -8.08 -7.04 -8.61
CA ARG A 90 -9.45 -7.20 -8.09
C ARG A 90 -9.85 -8.66 -7.92
N ARG A 91 -9.16 -9.61 -8.56
CA ARG A 91 -9.57 -11.02 -8.61
C ARG A 91 -8.37 -11.88 -8.18
N PRO A 92 -8.29 -12.31 -6.91
CA PRO A 92 -7.24 -13.20 -6.45
C PRO A 92 -7.31 -14.54 -7.20
N SER A 93 -6.15 -15.15 -7.37
CA SER A 93 -6.05 -16.48 -7.97
C SER A 93 -6.45 -17.56 -6.98
N GLU A 94 -7.08 -18.60 -7.50
CA GLU A 94 -7.25 -19.84 -6.76
C GLU A 94 -5.88 -20.42 -6.37
N PRO A 95 -5.76 -21.16 -5.25
CA PRO A 95 -4.46 -21.61 -4.75
C PRO A 95 -3.59 -22.34 -5.79
N ALA A 96 -4.20 -23.13 -6.67
CA ALA A 96 -3.53 -23.89 -7.73
C ALA A 96 -3.04 -23.01 -8.91
N GLU A 97 -3.63 -21.84 -9.11
CA GLU A 97 -3.31 -20.91 -10.22
C GLU A 97 -2.25 -19.86 -9.84
N ARG A 98 -1.79 -19.88 -8.58
CA ARG A 98 -0.80 -18.93 -8.07
C ARG A 98 0.57 -19.25 -8.65
N VAL A 99 1.27 -18.19 -9.05
CA VAL A 99 2.64 -18.26 -9.56
C VAL A 99 3.55 -18.68 -8.42
N VAL A 100 4.25 -19.80 -8.59
CA VAL A 100 5.21 -20.27 -7.60
C VAL A 100 6.50 -19.46 -7.71
N ILE A 101 6.93 -18.87 -6.60
CA ILE A 101 8.21 -18.15 -6.49
C ILE A 101 9.14 -18.99 -5.61
N PRO A 102 10.18 -19.62 -6.18
CA PRO A 102 11.05 -20.53 -5.45
C PRO A 102 12.09 -19.79 -4.58
N GLY A 103 12.57 -20.46 -3.54
CA GLY A 103 13.76 -20.08 -2.76
C GLY A 103 13.63 -18.85 -1.86
N PHE A 104 12.39 -18.40 -1.59
CA PHE A 104 12.09 -17.29 -0.70
C PHE A 104 10.85 -17.61 0.15
N VAL A 105 10.78 -17.09 1.37
CA VAL A 105 9.62 -17.23 2.26
C VAL A 105 8.50 -16.25 1.89
N GLY A 106 8.84 -15.11 1.30
CA GLY A 106 7.91 -14.02 1.01
C GLY A 106 8.48 -12.90 0.14
N LEU A 107 7.62 -11.92 -0.16
CA LEU A 107 7.99 -10.74 -0.93
C LEU A 107 9.06 -9.92 -0.21
N ARG A 108 9.00 -9.81 1.12
CA ARG A 108 9.95 -8.99 1.88
C ARG A 108 11.37 -9.52 1.73
N GLU A 109 11.60 -10.80 1.99
CA GLU A 109 12.90 -11.46 1.78
C GLU A 109 13.37 -11.35 0.33
N MET A 110 12.50 -11.68 -0.63
CA MET A 110 12.82 -11.56 -2.06
C MET A 110 13.21 -10.13 -2.42
N SER A 111 12.55 -9.12 -1.82
CA SER A 111 12.80 -7.71 -2.10
C SER A 111 14.13 -7.21 -1.58
N VAL A 112 14.65 -7.81 -0.50
CA VAL A 112 16.02 -7.56 -0.03
C VAL A 112 17.01 -8.20 -1.00
N ALA A 113 16.80 -9.46 -1.36
CA ALA A 113 17.75 -10.22 -2.18
C ALA A 113 17.78 -9.78 -3.66
N ARG A 114 16.66 -9.31 -4.20
CA ARG A 114 16.46 -9.03 -5.64
C ARG A 114 15.85 -7.65 -5.89
N GLU A 115 16.26 -6.66 -5.10
CA GLU A 115 15.73 -5.29 -5.15
C GLU A 115 15.73 -4.69 -6.57
N GLY A 116 16.88 -4.72 -7.26
CA GLY A 116 17.02 -4.15 -8.61
C GLY A 116 16.07 -4.78 -9.62
N LEU A 117 15.87 -6.11 -9.56
CA LEU A 117 14.95 -6.83 -10.42
C LEU A 117 13.51 -6.41 -10.18
N LEU A 118 13.09 -6.30 -8.92
CA LEU A 118 11.72 -5.92 -8.56
C LEU A 118 11.44 -4.45 -8.89
N LYS A 119 12.39 -3.56 -8.62
CA LYS A 119 12.32 -2.13 -9.02
C LYS A 119 12.14 -1.99 -10.52
N ALA A 120 12.93 -2.72 -11.32
CA ALA A 120 12.83 -2.72 -12.78
C ALA A 120 11.50 -3.31 -13.28
N ALA A 121 11.01 -4.38 -12.65
CA ALA A 121 9.76 -5.03 -13.05
C ALA A 121 8.51 -4.20 -12.75
N CYS A 122 8.52 -3.39 -11.70
CA CYS A 122 7.40 -2.53 -11.31
C CYS A 122 7.13 -1.37 -12.29
N GLY A 123 7.99 -1.12 -13.28
CA GLY A 123 7.73 -0.20 -14.39
C GLY A 123 8.21 1.23 -14.12
N GLY A 124 7.49 2.25 -14.61
CA GLY A 124 7.81 3.68 -14.46
C GLY A 124 6.85 4.43 -13.53
N ALA A 125 7.31 5.53 -12.91
CA ALA A 125 6.50 6.37 -12.01
C ALA A 125 5.23 6.96 -12.69
N TRP A 126 5.24 7.11 -14.01
CA TRP A 126 4.12 7.66 -14.78
C TRP A 126 2.81 6.88 -14.62
N ARG A 127 2.85 5.59 -14.31
CA ARG A 127 1.66 4.76 -14.03
C ARG A 127 0.93 5.14 -12.74
N SER A 128 1.61 5.86 -11.83
CA SER A 128 0.99 6.46 -10.63
C SER A 128 0.12 7.67 -10.99
N TYR A 129 0.42 8.41 -12.05
CA TYR A 129 -0.28 9.65 -12.40
C TYR A 129 -1.50 9.43 -13.31
N VAL A 130 -1.47 8.44 -14.21
CA VAL A 130 -2.53 8.19 -15.21
C VAL A 130 -3.55 7.13 -14.74
N GLN A 131 -3.70 6.93 -13.43
CA GLN A 131 -4.76 6.07 -12.93
C GLN A 131 -6.11 6.80 -13.08
N ARG A 132 -7.01 6.24 -13.91
CA ARG A 132 -8.40 6.69 -14.06
C ARG A 132 -9.10 6.90 -12.70
N SER A 133 -8.64 6.25 -11.63
CA SER A 133 -9.08 6.41 -10.25
C SER A 133 -8.62 7.72 -9.57
N HIS A 134 -8.08 8.72 -10.25
CA HIS A 134 -7.78 10.03 -9.64
C HIS A 134 -8.89 11.08 -9.81
N TRP A 135 -9.95 10.78 -10.57
CA TRP A 135 -11.05 11.74 -10.79
C TRP A 135 -11.72 12.21 -9.50
N HIS A 136 -11.72 11.38 -8.44
CA HIS A 136 -12.30 11.73 -7.14
C HIS A 136 -11.50 12.80 -6.37
N ILE A 137 -10.28 13.15 -6.79
CA ILE A 137 -9.50 14.26 -6.20
C ILE A 137 -10.26 15.59 -6.34
N LEU A 138 -11.08 15.73 -7.39
CA LEU A 138 -11.82 16.96 -7.70
C LEU A 138 -13.20 17.03 -6.99
N VAL A 139 -13.64 15.98 -6.29
CA VAL A 139 -14.99 15.90 -5.72
C VAL A 139 -14.92 15.96 -4.19
N PRO A 140 -15.65 16.88 -3.53
CA PRO A 140 -15.76 16.91 -2.07
C PRO A 140 -16.24 15.56 -1.52
N VAL A 141 -15.51 15.03 -0.54
CA VAL A 141 -15.83 13.73 0.05
C VAL A 141 -16.76 13.92 1.23
N SER A 142 -17.93 13.26 1.19
CA SER A 142 -18.85 13.30 2.32
C SER A 142 -18.31 12.51 3.52
N ARG A 143 -18.65 12.95 4.73
CA ARG A 143 -18.34 12.22 5.98
C ARG A 143 -19.01 10.85 6.03
N SER A 144 -20.18 10.71 5.40
CA SER A 144 -20.85 9.41 5.22
C SER A 144 -20.04 8.45 4.33
N HIS A 145 -19.30 8.96 3.34
CA HIS A 145 -18.37 8.12 2.57
C HIS A 145 -17.26 7.59 3.48
N GLN A 146 -16.60 8.46 4.26
CA GLN A 146 -15.52 8.04 5.18
C GLN A 146 -16.02 6.99 6.19
N HIS A 147 -17.22 7.16 6.74
CA HIS A 147 -17.84 6.16 7.60
C HIS A 147 -18.00 4.80 6.93
N ARG A 148 -18.56 4.75 5.71
CA ARG A 148 -18.72 3.50 4.95
C ARG A 148 -17.37 2.86 4.63
N THR A 149 -16.37 3.67 4.27
CA THR A 149 -15.01 3.19 4.00
C THR A 149 -14.41 2.52 5.25
N ALA A 150 -14.56 3.13 6.44
CA ALA A 150 -14.05 2.54 7.68
C ALA A 150 -14.69 1.18 8.00
N LEU A 151 -16.01 1.05 7.86
CA LEU A 151 -16.71 -0.21 8.10
C LEU A 151 -16.26 -1.32 7.13
N ARG A 152 -16.10 -0.97 5.85
CA ARG A 152 -15.63 -1.92 4.83
C ARG A 152 -14.21 -2.38 5.07
N LEU A 153 -13.30 -1.46 5.41
CA LEU A 153 -11.92 -1.83 5.70
C LEU A 153 -11.83 -2.80 6.88
N LEU A 154 -12.67 -2.62 7.91
CA LEU A 154 -12.76 -3.58 9.03
C LEU A 154 -13.26 -4.95 8.59
N GLU A 155 -14.25 -5.02 7.69
CA GLU A 155 -14.75 -6.28 7.13
C GLU A 155 -13.66 -6.98 6.29
N GLU A 156 -12.99 -6.24 5.41
CA GLU A 156 -11.99 -6.81 4.50
C GLU A 156 -10.78 -7.38 5.24
N VAL A 157 -10.22 -6.67 6.23
CA VAL A 157 -9.08 -7.19 7.01
C VAL A 157 -9.47 -8.35 7.93
N ARG A 158 -10.71 -8.37 8.43
CA ARG A 158 -11.23 -9.51 9.20
C ARG A 158 -11.20 -10.79 8.35
N ASP A 159 -11.53 -10.66 7.06
CA ASP A 159 -11.57 -11.75 6.09
C ASP A 159 -10.19 -12.05 5.46
N GLY A 160 -9.10 -11.49 6.02
CA GLY A 160 -7.72 -11.69 5.58
C GLY A 160 -7.35 -10.91 4.31
N GLY A 161 -8.14 -9.90 3.95
CA GLY A 161 -7.90 -9.03 2.80
C GLY A 161 -6.75 -8.04 3.00
N ALA A 162 -6.30 -7.49 1.88
CA ALA A 162 -5.29 -6.43 1.81
C ALA A 162 -5.80 -5.31 0.92
N SER A 163 -6.30 -4.25 1.55
CA SER A 163 -7.07 -3.21 0.88
C SER A 163 -6.18 -2.04 0.52
N ILE A 164 -6.12 -1.70 -0.76
CA ILE A 164 -5.33 -0.54 -1.20
C ILE A 164 -6.16 0.71 -0.94
N VAL A 165 -5.59 1.65 -0.21
CA VAL A 165 -6.19 2.95 0.06
C VAL A 165 -5.38 4.08 -0.56
N HIS A 166 -6.09 5.08 -1.06
CA HIS A 166 -5.57 6.37 -1.47
C HIS A 166 -5.91 7.39 -0.39
N LEU A 167 -4.87 8.02 0.15
CA LEU A 167 -4.93 9.10 1.13
C LEU A 167 -4.82 10.46 0.43
N LEU A 168 -5.76 11.35 0.73
CA LEU A 168 -5.83 12.70 0.19
C LEU A 168 -6.18 13.70 1.29
N ARG A 169 -5.57 14.90 1.28
CA ARG A 169 -6.10 16.04 2.03
C ARG A 169 -6.67 17.08 1.09
N PHE A 170 -7.96 17.33 1.20
CA PHE A 170 -8.64 18.40 0.48
C PHE A 170 -8.93 19.57 1.45
N PRO A 171 -8.81 20.84 1.02
CA PRO A 171 -8.41 21.31 -0.31
C PRO A 171 -6.89 21.41 -0.54
N SER A 172 -6.06 21.26 0.50
CA SER A 172 -4.63 21.61 0.42
C SER A 172 -3.74 20.65 -0.40
N LEU A 173 -4.27 19.54 -0.92
CA LEU A 173 -3.57 18.44 -1.62
C LEU A 173 -2.22 18.05 -0.98
N ALA A 174 -2.09 18.28 0.33
CA ALA A 174 -0.83 18.16 1.06
C ALA A 174 -0.35 16.71 1.17
N ILE A 175 -1.21 15.75 0.86
CA ILE A 175 -0.89 14.34 0.71
C ILE A 175 -1.67 13.77 -0.49
N ASN A 176 -0.99 12.99 -1.31
CA ASN A 176 -1.53 12.15 -2.37
C ASN A 176 -0.71 10.86 -2.36
N HIS A 177 -1.20 9.86 -1.63
CA HIS A 177 -0.39 8.69 -1.28
C HIS A 177 -1.19 7.39 -1.25
N GLY A 178 -0.54 6.29 -1.62
CA GLY A 178 -1.11 4.95 -1.59
C GLY A 178 -0.57 4.13 -0.43
N MET A 179 -1.45 3.44 0.30
CA MET A 179 -1.09 2.46 1.34
C MET A 179 -1.87 1.15 1.18
N VAL A 180 -1.44 0.07 1.83
CA VAL A 180 -2.20 -1.19 1.94
C VAL A 180 -2.62 -1.41 3.39
N ILE A 181 -3.91 -1.32 3.68
CA ILE A 181 -4.47 -1.70 4.98
C ILE A 181 -4.48 -3.23 5.08
N PHE A 182 -3.90 -3.76 6.15
CA PHE A 182 -3.80 -5.21 6.38
C PHE A 182 -4.32 -5.67 7.74
N GLU A 183 -4.49 -4.74 8.68
CA GLU A 183 -5.07 -5.03 9.99
C GLU A 183 -6.01 -3.89 10.41
N GLY A 184 -7.04 -4.22 11.18
CA GLY A 184 -7.98 -3.25 11.69
C GLY A 184 -8.72 -3.77 12.92
N ALA A 185 -8.90 -2.90 13.90
CA ALA A 185 -9.62 -3.19 15.13
C ALA A 185 -10.60 -2.05 15.45
N ARG A 186 -11.76 -2.42 15.98
CA ARG A 186 -12.70 -1.45 16.55
C ARG A 186 -12.14 -0.89 17.84
N THR A 187 -12.41 0.37 18.11
CA THR A 187 -12.14 1.04 19.38
C THR A 187 -13.45 1.67 19.91
N PRO A 188 -13.51 2.08 21.19
CA PRO A 188 -14.69 2.77 21.72
C PRO A 188 -15.12 3.98 20.86
N ASP A 189 -14.13 4.74 20.38
CA ASP A 189 -14.33 5.99 19.63
C ASP A 189 -14.37 5.79 18.10
N GLY A 190 -14.16 4.57 17.60
CA GLY A 190 -14.19 4.27 16.17
C GLY A 190 -13.37 3.04 15.78
N ALA A 191 -12.25 3.24 15.09
CA ALA A 191 -11.38 2.16 14.65
C ALA A 191 -9.90 2.58 14.51
N ARG A 192 -9.01 1.60 14.59
CA ARG A 192 -7.58 1.74 14.29
C ARG A 192 -7.17 0.73 13.23
N PHE A 193 -6.30 1.13 12.32
CA PHE A 193 -5.81 0.31 11.22
C PHE A 193 -4.29 0.34 11.17
N LEU A 194 -3.70 -0.80 10.79
CA LEU A 194 -2.30 -0.87 10.39
C LEU A 194 -2.21 -0.99 8.87
N ALA A 195 -1.21 -0.29 8.33
CA ALA A 195 -1.00 -0.20 6.90
C ALA A 195 0.47 -0.37 6.51
N TYR A 196 0.72 -1.01 5.37
CA TYR A 196 2.00 -0.91 4.70
C TYR A 196 2.08 0.43 3.97
N ASP A 197 3.07 1.22 4.34
CA ASP A 197 3.44 2.47 3.68
C ASP A 197 4.71 2.26 2.84
N PRO A 198 4.63 2.37 1.50
CA PRO A 198 5.80 2.21 0.66
C PRO A 198 6.89 3.27 0.88
N ASN A 199 6.58 4.42 1.48
CA ASN A 199 7.58 5.45 1.81
C ASN A 199 8.35 5.13 3.10
N GLN A 200 7.77 4.32 3.98
CA GLN A 200 8.33 3.90 5.27
C GLN A 200 8.15 2.38 5.45
N PRO A 201 8.77 1.55 4.59
CA PRO A 201 8.58 0.10 4.56
C PRO A 201 9.12 -0.64 5.80
N GLU A 202 9.90 0.04 6.64
CA GLU A 202 10.53 -0.52 7.84
C GLU A 202 9.52 -0.83 8.95
N ARG A 203 8.35 -0.18 8.96
CA ARG A 203 7.33 -0.38 10.01
C ARG A 203 5.91 -0.14 9.49
N PRO A 204 4.89 -0.75 10.11
CA PRO A 204 3.51 -0.42 9.81
C PRO A 204 3.17 1.04 10.12
N ALA A 205 2.49 1.71 9.19
CA ALA A 205 1.82 2.98 9.43
C ALA A 205 0.51 2.76 10.18
N ARG A 206 0.05 3.80 10.90
CA ARG A 206 -1.21 3.79 11.65
C ARG A 206 -2.21 4.77 11.07
N LEU A 207 -3.44 4.33 10.88
CA LEU A 207 -4.58 5.20 10.60
C LEU A 207 -5.63 5.04 11.70
N THR A 208 -6.23 6.14 12.11
CA THR A 208 -7.34 6.15 13.07
C THR A 208 -8.58 6.67 12.39
N TYR A 209 -9.71 6.04 12.66
CA TYR A 209 -11.03 6.53 12.28
C TYR A 209 -11.79 6.95 13.53
N ASP A 210 -12.21 8.21 13.57
CA ASP A 210 -13.08 8.76 14.59
C ASP A 210 -14.54 8.63 14.13
N ARG A 211 -15.37 7.93 14.93
CA ARG A 211 -16.78 7.68 14.63
C ARG A 211 -17.66 8.92 14.80
N GLY A 212 -17.37 9.77 15.78
CA GLY A 212 -18.14 10.99 16.06
C GLY A 212 -17.96 12.03 14.95
N ARG A 213 -16.70 12.27 14.57
CA ARG A 213 -16.30 13.19 13.50
C ARG A 213 -16.38 12.56 12.10
N ARG A 214 -16.57 11.24 12.02
CA ARG A 214 -16.57 10.42 10.78
C ARG A 214 -15.39 10.76 9.88
N THR A 215 -14.20 10.82 10.48
CA THR A 215 -12.98 11.34 9.84
C THR A 215 -11.80 10.44 10.14
N PHE A 216 -10.94 10.25 9.14
CA PHE A 216 -9.68 9.56 9.34
C PHE A 216 -8.57 10.54 9.68
N SER A 217 -7.62 10.08 10.48
CA SER A 217 -6.39 10.80 10.77
C SER A 217 -5.18 9.86 10.70
N MET A 218 -4.03 10.46 10.40
CA MET A 218 -2.74 9.78 10.42
C MET A 218 -1.78 10.55 11.33
N PRO A 219 -0.96 9.89 12.16
CA PRO A 219 0.08 10.54 12.94
C PRO A 219 1.11 11.24 12.07
N PHE A 220 1.95 12.07 12.69
CA PHE A 220 3.10 12.67 12.05
C PHE A 220 4.02 11.62 11.40
N THR A 221 4.52 11.91 10.21
CA THR A 221 5.58 11.17 9.52
C THR A 221 6.59 12.14 8.92
N GLY A 222 7.71 11.61 8.39
CA GLY A 222 8.72 12.44 7.73
C GLY A 222 8.25 13.17 6.47
N TYR A 223 7.02 12.92 5.99
CA TYR A 223 6.42 13.58 4.84
C TYR A 223 5.00 14.10 5.11
N TRP A 224 4.50 13.93 6.33
CA TRP A 224 3.15 14.30 6.72
C TRP A 224 3.15 14.94 8.11
N ARG A 225 2.64 16.16 8.23
CA ARG A 225 2.54 16.89 9.51
C ARG A 225 1.64 16.18 10.55
N GLY A 226 0.81 15.23 10.12
CA GLY A 226 -0.20 14.62 10.97
C GLY A 226 -1.57 15.27 10.81
N GLY A 227 -2.58 14.58 11.33
CA GLY A 227 -3.95 15.05 11.41
C GLY A 227 -4.87 14.46 10.34
N ASP A 228 -5.99 15.15 10.10
CA ASP A 228 -7.11 14.65 9.33
C ASP A 228 -6.79 14.50 7.83
N LEU A 229 -7.35 13.45 7.24
CA LEU A 229 -7.29 13.16 5.81
C LEU A 229 -8.53 12.38 5.34
N ASN A 230 -8.67 12.26 4.02
CA ASN A 230 -9.70 11.43 3.39
C ASN A 230 -9.07 10.15 2.88
N VAL A 231 -9.76 9.04 3.12
CA VAL A 231 -9.38 7.69 2.67
C VAL A 231 -10.35 7.23 1.59
N PHE A 232 -9.80 6.71 0.49
CA PHE A 232 -10.56 6.05 -0.56
C PHE A 232 -10.00 4.66 -0.80
N GLU A 233 -10.86 3.65 -0.82
CA GLU A 233 -10.46 2.31 -1.26
C GLU A 233 -10.36 2.28 -2.80
N ILE A 234 -9.23 1.79 -3.32
CA ILE A 234 -9.01 1.64 -4.77
C ILE A 234 -8.79 0.17 -5.15
N PHE A 235 -8.99 -0.13 -6.43
CA PHE A 235 -9.05 -1.52 -6.92
C PHE A 235 -10.07 -2.38 -6.17
N ARG A 236 -11.18 -1.76 -5.77
CA ARG A 236 -12.33 -2.43 -5.17
C ARG A 236 -12.86 -3.52 -6.10
N ARG A 237 -13.26 -4.65 -5.50
CA ARG A 237 -14.12 -5.64 -6.14
C ARG A 237 -15.50 -5.02 -6.32
N TRP A 238 -15.92 -4.80 -7.57
CA TRP A 238 -17.33 -4.54 -7.84
C TRP A 238 -18.04 -5.86 -7.53
N TYR A 239 -19.10 -5.79 -6.72
CA TYR A 239 -19.84 -6.93 -6.18
C TYR A 239 -20.06 -8.04 -7.23
N LEU A 240 -19.92 -9.30 -6.79
CA LEU A 240 -20.85 -10.37 -7.15
C LEU A 240 -22.15 -10.10 -6.37
#